data_AF-A0A7V4AQW7-F1
#
_entry.id   AF-A0A7V4AQW7-F1
#
_cell.length_a   1.000
_cell.length_b   1.000
_cell.length_c   1.000
_cell.angle_alpha   90.00
_cell.angle_beta   90.00
_cell.angle_gamma   90.00
#
_symmetry.space_group_name_H-M   'P 1'
#
loop_
_entity.id
_entity.type
_entity.pdbx_description
1 polymer ?
#
loop_
_entity_poly.entity_id
_entity_poly.type
_entity_poly.pdbx_seq_one_letter_code
_entity_poly.pdbx_strand_id
1 'polypeptide(L)'
;MRGMRWSVALLLIWTAAALQAAAQSGIWVPGTYRNVQQVPCGTRTSDLLLNSNGSCTLSVRCGTSSEVRYTGTWGQRISDRVEVRVSRGGIYYEFSFRADGRALVTLVWDRNAWGAAPLEFRRFGAQPEPPDPVLGTYSGDVRAGENLFRFTLAMAAGGNAELEVRDLRRGGLPLRYSGQWRRETPGRYRLELRRMLERQTFIFRLTGNELIALEWDRERWGNNAPRLRRTL
;
A
#
# COMPACT_ATOMS: atom_id res chain seq x y z
N MET A 1 -27.88 -53.02 45.87
CA MET A 1 -27.83 -51.65 45.29
C MET A 1 -26.36 -51.33 45.03
N ARG A 2 -25.73 -51.92 44.00
CA ARG A 2 -25.43 -51.34 42.66
C ARG A 2 -24.91 -49.89 42.70
N GLY A 3 -23.60 -49.74 42.86
CA GLY A 3 -22.83 -48.56 42.45
C GLY A 3 -21.89 -48.97 41.33
N MET A 4 -22.09 -48.39 40.14
CA MET A 4 -21.55 -48.79 38.85
C MET A 4 -20.12 -48.29 38.59
N ARG A 5 -19.41 -49.13 37.83
CA ARG A 5 -18.13 -48.99 37.13
C ARG A 5 -17.99 -47.74 36.23
N TRP A 6 -16.76 -47.21 36.18
CA TRP A 6 -15.98 -46.61 35.06
C TRP A 6 -16.69 -45.55 34.17
N SER A 7 -16.09 -44.39 33.90
CA SER A 7 -15.05 -44.28 32.86
C SER A 7 -14.32 -42.93 32.91
N VAL A 8 -13.00 -43.00 32.77
CA VAL A 8 -12.14 -41.89 32.32
C VAL A 8 -12.39 -41.71 30.82
N ALA A 9 -12.81 -40.53 30.41
CA ALA A 9 -12.85 -40.14 29.00
C ALA A 9 -12.24 -38.75 28.85
N LEU A 10 -11.04 -38.76 28.27
CA LEU A 10 -10.39 -37.62 27.62
C LEU A 10 -11.39 -36.87 26.74
N LEU A 11 -11.46 -35.55 26.90
CA LEU A 11 -11.75 -34.63 25.81
C LEU A 11 -11.01 -33.32 26.06
N LEU A 12 -9.77 -33.32 25.58
CA LEU A 12 -9.01 -32.15 25.19
C LEU A 12 -9.83 -31.35 24.18
N ILE A 13 -10.42 -30.24 24.61
CA ILE A 13 -10.82 -29.18 23.67
C ILE A 13 -10.41 -27.85 24.29
N TRP A 14 -9.79 -27.00 23.45
CA TRP A 14 -9.47 -25.59 23.65
C TRP A 14 -8.08 -25.24 24.21
N THR A 15 -7.03 -25.67 23.50
CA THR A 15 -5.82 -24.84 23.36
C THR A 15 -5.69 -24.37 21.92
N ALA A 16 -6.30 -23.22 21.60
CA ALA A 16 -5.85 -22.32 20.53
C ALA A 16 -6.72 -21.05 20.50
N ALA A 17 -6.82 -20.34 21.64
CA ALA A 17 -7.03 -18.89 21.60
C ALA A 17 -5.68 -18.21 21.86
N ALA A 18 -4.67 -18.62 21.09
CA ALA A 18 -3.38 -17.96 21.04
C ALA A 18 -3.46 -16.84 20.00
N LEU A 19 -3.13 -15.62 20.44
CA LEU A 19 -2.85 -14.43 19.64
C LEU A 19 -4.05 -13.73 18.98
N GLN A 20 -4.84 -13.05 19.81
CA GLN A 20 -5.26 -11.70 19.46
C GLN A 20 -4.04 -10.77 19.41
N ALA A 21 -4.14 -9.75 18.54
CA ALA A 21 -3.15 -8.73 18.20
C ALA A 21 -2.05 -9.14 17.19
N ALA A 22 -2.45 -9.68 16.04
CA ALA A 22 -1.66 -9.50 14.82
C ALA A 22 -1.88 -8.06 14.30
N ALA A 23 -0.89 -7.20 14.57
CA ALA A 23 -0.60 -5.92 13.93
C ALA A 23 -1.79 -5.08 13.42
N GLN A 24 -2.24 -4.10 14.21
CA GLN A 24 -2.81 -2.87 13.64
C GLN A 24 -1.70 -2.15 12.87
N SER A 25 -1.50 -2.50 11.60
CA SER A 25 -0.81 -1.62 10.67
C SER A 25 -1.67 -0.37 10.48
N GLY A 26 -1.08 0.78 10.82
CA GLY A 26 -1.69 2.10 10.82
C GLY A 26 -2.36 2.51 9.50
N ILE A 27 -3.21 3.51 9.65
CA ILE A 27 -4.26 3.99 8.73
C ILE A 27 -3.81 4.10 7.24
N TRP A 28 -4.38 3.27 6.37
CA TRP A 28 -4.20 3.31 4.90
C TRP A 28 -5.49 3.81 4.19
N VAL A 29 -5.45 4.93 3.46
CA VAL A 29 -6.67 5.70 3.09
C VAL A 29 -6.97 5.85 1.59
N PRO A 30 -6.80 4.80 0.78
CA PRO A 30 -7.69 4.62 -0.37
C PRO A 30 -8.99 3.85 -0.02
N GLY A 31 -10.01 3.99 -0.87
CA GLY A 31 -11.29 3.29 -0.77
C GLY A 31 -12.51 4.19 -0.88
N THR A 32 -13.70 3.59 -0.77
CA THR A 32 -14.98 4.30 -0.78
C THR A 32 -15.50 4.48 0.64
N TYR A 33 -16.02 5.66 0.94
CA TYR A 33 -16.61 6.00 2.23
C TYR A 33 -17.97 6.65 2.02
N ARG A 34 -18.92 6.35 2.90
CA ARG A 34 -20.30 6.82 2.83
C ARG A 34 -20.66 7.59 4.08
N ASN A 35 -21.24 8.77 3.89
CA ASN A 35 -21.93 9.53 4.91
C ASN A 35 -23.44 9.56 4.58
N VAL A 36 -24.29 9.41 5.60
CA VAL A 36 -25.74 9.51 5.48
C VAL A 36 -26.25 10.47 6.55
N GLN A 37 -27.03 11.47 6.15
CA GLN A 37 -27.54 12.50 7.05
C GLN A 37 -29.00 12.85 6.72
N GLN A 38 -29.76 13.21 7.76
CA GLN A 38 -31.05 13.87 7.58
C GLN A 38 -30.82 15.37 7.38
N VAL A 39 -31.37 15.92 6.29
CA VAL A 39 -31.28 17.35 5.93
C VAL A 39 -32.65 17.82 5.40
N PRO A 40 -32.89 19.12 5.20
CA PRO A 40 -34.20 19.62 4.75
C PRO A 40 -34.73 18.99 3.44
N CYS A 41 -33.84 18.55 2.54
CA CYS A 41 -34.22 17.84 1.32
C CYS A 41 -34.46 16.32 1.51
N GLY A 42 -34.54 15.83 2.75
CA GLY A 42 -34.69 14.42 3.13
C GLY A 42 -33.36 13.77 3.49
N THR A 43 -33.19 12.48 3.17
CA THR A 43 -31.93 11.78 3.41
C THR A 43 -30.89 12.18 2.37
N ARG A 44 -29.77 12.80 2.80
CA ARG A 44 -28.60 13.03 1.96
C ARG A 44 -27.59 11.89 2.13
N THR A 45 -27.25 11.25 1.02
CA THR A 45 -26.18 10.25 0.94
C THR A 45 -25.01 10.83 0.19
N SER A 46 -23.81 10.72 0.76
CA SER A 46 -22.57 11.23 0.19
C SER A 46 -21.54 10.12 0.13
N ASP A 47 -21.14 9.73 -1.08
CA ASP A 47 -20.14 8.70 -1.33
C ASP A 47 -18.83 9.35 -1.79
N LEU A 48 -17.78 9.20 -0.99
CA LEU A 48 -16.44 9.70 -1.24
C LEU A 48 -15.52 8.55 -1.63
N LEU A 49 -15.07 8.52 -2.89
CA LEU A 49 -14.08 7.58 -3.40
C LEU A 49 -12.69 8.25 -3.40
N LEU A 50 -11.73 7.64 -2.71
CA LEU A 50 -10.33 8.04 -2.67
C LEU A 50 -9.48 7.00 -3.39
N ASN A 51 -8.94 7.34 -4.57
CA ASN A 51 -8.12 6.42 -5.38
C ASN A 51 -6.65 6.45 -4.94
N SER A 52 -5.94 5.33 -5.11
CA SER A 52 -4.51 5.21 -4.75
C SER A 52 -3.58 6.17 -5.50
N ASN A 53 -4.02 6.71 -6.64
CA ASN A 53 -3.28 7.71 -7.42
C ASN A 53 -3.49 9.16 -6.96
N GLY A 54 -4.16 9.39 -5.83
CA GLY A 54 -4.43 10.73 -5.30
C GLY A 54 -5.63 11.44 -5.94
N SER A 55 -6.35 10.82 -6.88
CA SER A 55 -7.62 11.35 -7.38
C SER A 55 -8.79 10.97 -6.48
N CYS A 56 -9.82 11.81 -6.42
CA CYS A 56 -11.05 11.50 -5.68
C CYS A 56 -12.32 11.92 -6.41
N THR A 57 -13.42 11.28 -6.04
CA THR A 57 -14.78 11.58 -6.51
C THR A 57 -15.72 11.65 -5.32
N LEU A 58 -16.54 12.69 -5.25
CA LEU A 58 -17.62 12.84 -4.28
C LEU A 58 -18.97 12.81 -5.02
N SER A 59 -19.78 11.81 -4.75
CA SER A 59 -21.14 11.67 -5.28
C SER A 59 -22.15 12.00 -4.18
N VAL A 60 -23.06 12.94 -4.43
CA VAL A 60 -24.06 13.41 -3.46
C VAL A 60 -25.46 13.21 -4.03
N ARG A 61 -26.35 12.62 -3.24
CA ARG A 61 -27.78 12.47 -3.56
C ARG A 61 -28.61 12.95 -2.39
N CYS A 62 -29.67 13.71 -2.63
CA CYS A 62 -30.62 14.08 -1.58
C CYS A 62 -32.04 13.62 -1.91
N GLY A 63 -32.63 12.79 -1.03
CA GLY A 63 -33.95 12.22 -1.26
C GLY A 63 -34.02 11.46 -2.60
N THR A 64 -34.99 11.82 -3.45
CA THR A 64 -35.19 11.26 -4.79
C THR A 64 -34.49 12.05 -5.89
N SER A 65 -33.65 13.04 -5.56
CA SER A 65 -32.93 13.85 -6.56
C SER A 65 -31.94 13.03 -7.38
N SER A 66 -31.56 13.57 -8.54
CA SER A 66 -30.42 13.05 -9.28
C SER A 66 -29.12 13.21 -8.48
N GLU A 67 -28.16 12.33 -8.74
CA GLU A 67 -26.83 12.38 -8.15
C GLU A 67 -26.01 13.53 -8.74
N VAL A 68 -25.34 14.28 -7.88
CA VAL A 68 -24.35 15.29 -8.27
C VAL A 68 -22.96 14.75 -7.99
N ARG A 69 -22.07 14.81 -8.98
CA ARG A 69 -20.70 14.30 -8.88
C ARG A 69 -19.68 15.42 -8.95
N TYR A 70 -18.78 15.44 -7.98
CA TYR A 70 -17.61 16.31 -7.91
C TYR A 70 -16.34 15.47 -8.07
N THR A 71 -15.32 16.02 -8.72
CA THR A 71 -14.02 15.36 -8.90
C THR A 71 -12.90 16.25 -8.37
N GLY A 72 -11.78 15.64 -7.99
CA GLY A 72 -10.59 16.38 -7.62
C GLY A 72 -9.49 15.49 -7.07
N THR A 73 -8.80 15.98 -6.06
CA THR A 73 -7.60 15.34 -5.50
C THR A 73 -7.68 15.19 -4.00
N TRP A 74 -6.93 14.23 -3.48
CA TRP A 74 -6.76 14.03 -2.06
C TRP A 74 -5.30 13.71 -1.72
N GLY A 75 -4.95 13.92 -0.46
CA GLY A 75 -3.63 13.56 0.05
C GLY A 75 -3.67 13.30 1.56
N GLN A 76 -2.82 12.39 2.01
CA GLN A 76 -2.59 12.13 3.43
C GLN A 76 -1.38 12.96 3.89
N ARG A 77 -1.60 13.93 4.78
CA ARG A 77 -0.57 14.88 5.23
C ARG A 77 0.33 14.30 6.31
N ILE A 78 -0.31 13.68 7.30
CA ILE A 78 0.31 12.96 8.41
C ILE A 78 -0.46 11.64 8.60
N SER A 79 -0.05 10.80 9.55
CA SER A 79 -0.57 9.43 9.72
C SER A 79 -2.09 9.30 9.69
N ASP A 80 -2.83 10.27 10.23
CA ASP A 80 -4.29 10.22 10.36
C ASP A 80 -5.01 11.41 9.71
N ARG A 81 -4.31 12.37 9.09
CA ARG A 81 -4.94 13.55 8.49
C ARG A 81 -5.02 13.45 6.98
N VAL A 82 -6.25 13.52 6.48
CA VAL A 82 -6.58 13.41 5.05
C VAL A 82 -7.18 14.73 4.58
N GLU A 83 -6.68 15.26 3.46
CA GLU A 83 -7.21 16.45 2.81
C GLU A 83 -7.83 16.06 1.48
N VAL A 84 -9.02 16.58 1.20
CA VAL A 84 -9.77 16.31 -0.02
C VAL A 84 -10.22 17.64 -0.61
N ARG A 85 -10.01 17.81 -1.90
CA ARG A 85 -10.50 18.95 -2.68
C ARG A 85 -11.30 18.41 -3.85
N VAL A 86 -12.55 18.83 -3.98
CA VAL A 86 -13.42 18.42 -5.08
C VAL A 86 -14.11 19.63 -5.69
N SER A 87 -14.43 19.54 -6.97
CA SER A 87 -15.07 20.63 -7.70
C SER A 87 -16.03 20.14 -8.77
N ARG A 88 -16.98 21.01 -9.13
CA ARG A 88 -17.91 20.84 -10.25
C ARG A 88 -18.44 22.21 -10.66
N GLY A 89 -18.23 22.61 -11.92
CA GLY A 89 -18.88 23.80 -12.50
C GLY A 89 -18.71 25.08 -11.68
N GLY A 90 -17.49 25.39 -11.23
CA GLY A 90 -17.20 26.59 -10.42
C GLY A 90 -17.55 26.49 -8.93
N ILE A 91 -18.12 25.37 -8.48
CA ILE A 91 -18.31 25.06 -7.06
C ILE A 91 -17.15 24.20 -6.59
N TYR A 92 -16.57 24.54 -5.44
CA TYR A 92 -15.43 23.86 -4.84
C TYR A 92 -15.73 23.52 -3.38
N TYR A 93 -15.35 22.32 -2.94
CA TYR A 93 -15.38 21.94 -1.54
C TYR A 93 -14.02 21.43 -1.11
N GLU A 94 -13.59 21.88 0.06
CA GLU A 94 -12.41 21.39 0.74
C GLU A 94 -12.83 20.72 2.04
N PHE A 95 -12.28 19.53 2.28
CA PHE A 95 -12.46 18.80 3.52
C PHE A 95 -11.11 18.46 4.12
N SER A 96 -11.01 18.60 5.43
CA SER A 96 -9.95 17.96 6.20
C SER A 96 -10.59 16.93 7.11
N PHE A 97 -10.07 15.71 7.12
CA PHE A 97 -10.56 14.61 7.92
C PHE A 97 -9.49 14.10 8.89
N ARG A 98 -9.95 13.59 10.02
CA ARG A 98 -9.22 12.59 10.81
C ARG A 98 -9.67 11.21 10.38
N ALA A 99 -8.72 10.35 10.06
CA ALA A 99 -8.93 8.97 9.66
C ALA A 99 -8.58 8.03 10.83
N ASP A 100 -9.37 6.97 11.04
CA ASP A 100 -9.09 5.93 12.04
C ASP A 100 -8.90 4.53 11.41
N GLY A 101 -8.86 4.48 10.07
CA GLY A 101 -8.80 3.26 9.25
C GLY A 101 -10.17 2.74 8.83
N ARG A 102 -11.25 3.08 9.54
CA ARG A 102 -12.64 2.65 9.26
C ARG A 102 -13.55 3.81 8.86
N ALA A 103 -13.26 5.01 9.31
CA ALA A 103 -14.03 6.21 9.03
C ALA A 103 -13.13 7.42 8.76
N LEU A 104 -13.71 8.42 8.11
CA LEU A 104 -13.19 9.76 7.96
C LEU A 104 -14.14 10.72 8.67
N VAL A 105 -13.67 11.38 9.73
CA VAL A 105 -14.45 12.37 10.49
C VAL A 105 -13.95 13.75 10.12
N THR A 106 -14.84 14.65 9.68
CA THR A 106 -14.46 15.99 9.27
C THR A 106 -13.91 16.82 10.44
N LEU A 107 -12.74 17.40 10.23
CA LEU A 107 -12.13 18.44 11.06
C LEU A 107 -12.43 19.84 10.51
N VAL A 108 -12.38 19.97 9.19
CA VAL A 108 -12.66 21.23 8.46
C VAL A 108 -13.56 20.90 7.28
N TRP A 109 -14.64 21.68 7.13
CA TRP A 109 -15.58 21.59 6.02
C TRP A 109 -16.42 22.88 5.96
N ASP A 110 -17.09 23.10 4.82
CA ASP A 110 -18.06 24.19 4.69
C ASP A 110 -19.35 23.85 5.43
N ARG A 111 -19.55 24.47 6.60
CA ARG A 111 -20.74 24.26 7.43
C ARG A 111 -22.02 24.81 6.83
N ASN A 112 -21.93 25.80 5.94
CA ASN A 112 -23.10 26.37 5.28
C ASN A 112 -23.63 25.41 4.21
N ALA A 113 -22.73 24.76 3.46
CA ALA A 113 -23.13 23.77 2.46
C ALA A 113 -23.47 22.39 3.06
N TRP A 114 -22.79 21.98 4.14
CA TRP A 114 -22.87 20.61 4.65
C TRP A 114 -23.51 20.48 6.04
N GLY A 115 -23.86 21.57 6.69
CA GLY A 115 -24.44 21.59 8.04
C GLY A 115 -23.39 21.74 9.14
N ALA A 116 -23.86 22.12 10.32
CA ALA A 116 -23.01 22.49 11.45
C ALA A 116 -22.37 21.30 12.19
N ALA A 117 -22.96 20.11 12.09
CA ALA A 117 -22.44 18.90 12.73
C ALA A 117 -21.32 18.28 11.89
N PRO A 118 -20.28 17.70 12.53
CA PRO A 118 -19.26 16.95 11.81
C PRO A 118 -19.86 15.82 10.95
N LEU A 119 -19.29 15.62 9.77
CA LEU A 119 -19.63 14.51 8.90
C LEU A 119 -18.74 13.32 9.25
N GLU A 120 -19.35 12.15 9.43
CA GLU A 120 -18.64 10.88 9.55
C GLU A 120 -18.89 10.07 8.27
N PHE A 121 -17.82 9.86 7.49
CA PHE A 121 -17.83 9.01 6.31
C PHE A 121 -17.28 7.63 6.70
N ARG A 122 -18.16 6.64 6.79
CA ARG A 122 -17.78 5.26 7.13
C ARG A 122 -17.37 4.51 5.88
N ARG A 123 -16.34 3.66 5.98
CA ARG A 123 -15.90 2.83 4.85
C ARG A 123 -17.07 2.01 4.31
N PHE A 124 -17.24 2.07 3.00
CA PHE A 124 -18.29 1.39 2.25
C PHE A 124 -17.64 0.52 1.18
N GLY A 125 -17.73 -0.80 1.33
CA GLY A 125 -17.04 -1.76 0.46
C GLY A 125 -15.63 -2.12 0.91
N ALA A 126 -14.91 -2.87 0.07
CA ALA A 126 -13.56 -3.34 0.37
C ALA A 126 -12.55 -2.19 0.34
N GLN A 127 -11.66 -2.15 1.33
CA GLN A 127 -10.44 -1.35 1.26
C GLN A 127 -9.52 -2.03 0.24
N PRO A 128 -9.00 -1.30 -0.77
CA PRO A 128 -8.02 -1.90 -1.66
C PRO A 128 -6.77 -2.34 -0.86
N GLU A 129 -5.93 -3.19 -1.44
CA GLU A 129 -4.71 -3.60 -0.73
C GLU A 129 -3.69 -2.46 -0.71
N PRO A 130 -2.96 -2.26 0.40
CA PRO A 130 -1.83 -1.34 0.40
C PRO A 130 -0.80 -1.75 -0.65
N PRO A 131 -0.13 -0.76 -1.30
CA PRO A 131 0.95 -1.07 -2.21
C PRO A 131 2.00 -1.89 -1.48
N ASP A 132 2.59 -2.86 -2.16
CA ASP A 132 3.64 -3.67 -1.54
C ASP A 132 4.78 -2.76 -1.07
N PRO A 133 5.24 -2.88 0.18
CA PRO A 133 6.27 -1.99 0.71
C PRO A 133 7.56 -2.05 -0.09
N VAL A 134 7.78 -3.06 -0.93
CA VAL A 134 8.98 -3.18 -1.76
C VAL A 134 9.04 -2.21 -2.95
N LEU A 135 7.92 -1.59 -3.33
CA LEU A 135 7.89 -0.68 -4.47
C LEU A 135 8.81 0.52 -4.28
N GLY A 136 9.48 0.94 -5.36
CA GLY A 136 10.38 2.08 -5.37
C GLY A 136 11.66 1.82 -6.15
N THR A 137 12.55 2.82 -6.13
CA THR A 137 13.88 2.73 -6.76
C THR A 137 14.93 2.53 -5.67
N TYR A 138 15.88 1.65 -5.94
CA TYR A 138 16.97 1.29 -5.03
C TYR A 138 18.29 1.40 -5.74
N SER A 139 19.32 1.79 -5.00
CA SER A 139 20.67 1.87 -5.54
C SER A 139 21.70 1.38 -4.53
N GLY A 140 22.76 0.75 -5.02
CA GLY A 140 23.86 0.26 -4.20
C GLY A 140 25.05 -0.17 -5.03
N ASP A 141 26.22 -0.20 -4.39
CA ASP A 141 27.45 -0.68 -5.01
C ASP A 141 27.65 -2.17 -4.71
N VAL A 142 27.97 -2.93 -5.75
CA VAL A 142 28.20 -4.37 -5.72
C VAL A 142 29.63 -4.63 -6.19
N ARG A 143 30.41 -5.36 -5.39
CA ARG A 143 31.80 -5.69 -5.69
C ARG A 143 31.92 -7.15 -6.14
N ALA A 144 32.43 -7.37 -7.35
CA ALA A 144 32.70 -8.68 -7.91
C ALA A 144 34.18 -8.80 -8.28
N GLY A 145 34.95 -9.47 -7.42
CA GLY A 145 36.41 -9.47 -7.51
C GLY A 145 36.96 -8.05 -7.43
N GLU A 146 37.73 -7.64 -8.44
CA GLU A 146 38.24 -6.28 -8.55
C GLU A 146 37.20 -5.28 -9.09
N ASN A 147 36.13 -5.74 -9.75
CA ASN A 147 35.17 -4.83 -10.36
C ASN A 147 34.21 -4.25 -9.31
N LEU A 148 33.79 -3.00 -9.53
CA LEU A 148 32.80 -2.31 -8.72
C LEU A 148 31.67 -1.84 -9.63
N PHE A 149 30.46 -2.29 -9.34
CA PHE A 149 29.27 -1.99 -10.12
C PHE A 149 28.28 -1.16 -9.29
N ARG A 150 27.70 -0.13 -9.90
CA ARG A 150 26.52 0.55 -9.36
C ARG A 150 25.29 -0.13 -9.91
N PHE A 151 24.47 -0.66 -9.02
CA PHE A 151 23.14 -1.18 -9.34
C PHE A 151 22.11 -0.07 -9.10
N THR A 152 21.16 0.06 -10.03
CA THR A 152 19.95 0.86 -9.87
C THR A 152 18.76 0.00 -10.25
N LEU A 153 17.97 -0.38 -9.25
CA LEU A 153 16.83 -1.30 -9.38
C LEU A 153 15.52 -0.55 -9.17
N ALA A 154 14.66 -0.52 -10.18
CA ALA A 154 13.30 -0.04 -10.08
C ALA A 154 12.32 -1.20 -9.91
N MET A 155 11.49 -1.14 -8.87
CA MET A 155 10.43 -2.10 -8.57
C MET A 155 9.08 -1.39 -8.71
N ALA A 156 8.35 -1.69 -9.78
CA ALA A 156 7.10 -1.02 -10.12
C ALA A 156 5.86 -1.81 -9.71
N ALA A 157 4.73 -1.11 -9.54
CA ALA A 157 3.43 -1.74 -9.35
C ALA A 157 3.11 -2.67 -10.54
N GLY A 158 2.39 -3.76 -10.28
CA GLY A 158 2.05 -4.76 -11.30
C GLY A 158 3.14 -5.81 -11.57
N GLY A 159 4.22 -5.83 -10.78
CA GLY A 159 5.24 -6.89 -10.86
C GLY A 159 6.40 -6.58 -11.80
N ASN A 160 6.45 -5.42 -12.46
CA ASN A 160 7.56 -5.08 -13.36
C ASN A 160 8.81 -4.65 -12.58
N ALA A 161 9.99 -5.10 -13.02
CA ALA A 161 11.27 -4.70 -12.47
C ALA A 161 12.28 -4.34 -13.58
N GLU A 162 13.09 -3.32 -13.33
CA GLU A 162 14.19 -2.90 -14.19
C GLU A 162 15.47 -2.74 -13.38
N LEU A 163 16.57 -3.31 -13.86
CA LEU A 163 17.88 -3.20 -13.24
C LEU A 163 18.87 -2.59 -14.24
N GLU A 164 19.43 -1.45 -13.86
CA GLU A 164 20.60 -0.88 -14.52
C GLU A 164 21.87 -1.24 -13.74
N VAL A 165 22.89 -1.71 -14.44
CA VAL A 165 24.20 -2.06 -13.89
C VAL A 165 25.27 -1.24 -14.60
N ARG A 166 26.00 -0.40 -13.87
CA ARG A 166 27.07 0.43 -14.40
C ARG A 166 28.41 0.01 -13.79
N ASP A 167 29.38 -0.31 -14.64
CA ASP A 167 30.77 -0.51 -14.20
C ASP A 167 31.41 0.84 -13.87
N LEU A 168 31.77 1.03 -12.59
CA LEU A 168 32.32 2.28 -12.10
C LEU A 168 33.82 2.44 -12.41
N ARG A 169 34.53 1.37 -12.75
CA ARG A 169 35.96 1.42 -13.08
C ARG A 169 36.19 1.65 -14.57
N ARG A 170 35.39 1.00 -15.42
CA ARG A 170 35.61 1.00 -16.87
C ARG A 170 34.85 2.11 -17.61
N GLY A 171 33.90 2.77 -16.96
CA GLY A 171 33.17 3.92 -17.54
C GLY A 171 32.30 3.57 -18.75
N GLY A 172 32.00 2.29 -18.99
CA GLY A 172 31.21 1.82 -20.12
C GLY A 172 29.73 2.17 -20.04
N LEU A 173 29.01 1.88 -21.13
CA LEU A 173 27.54 2.00 -21.18
C LEU A 173 26.90 1.09 -20.13
N PRO A 174 25.82 1.54 -19.47
CA PRO A 174 25.13 0.73 -18.49
C PRO A 174 24.47 -0.49 -19.15
N LEU A 175 24.55 -1.63 -18.47
CA LEU A 175 23.79 -2.83 -18.82
C LEU A 175 22.38 -2.68 -18.24
N ARG A 176 21.35 -2.94 -19.06
CA ARG A 176 19.96 -2.86 -18.63
C ARG A 176 19.30 -4.23 -18.72
N TYR A 177 18.66 -4.63 -17.62
CA TYR A 177 17.83 -5.81 -17.53
C TYR A 177 16.40 -5.39 -17.22
N SER A 178 15.44 -6.10 -17.79
CA SER A 178 14.02 -5.93 -17.48
C SER A 178 13.39 -7.28 -17.19
N GLY A 179 12.33 -7.27 -16.39
CA GLY A 179 11.66 -8.51 -16.04
C GLY A 179 10.59 -8.32 -15.00
N GLN A 180 10.42 -9.35 -14.18
CA GLN A 180 9.34 -9.41 -13.20
C GLN A 180 9.88 -9.62 -11.80
N TRP A 181 9.15 -9.09 -10.82
CA TRP A 181 9.31 -9.39 -9.41
C TRP A 181 8.02 -9.97 -8.84
N ARG A 182 8.15 -10.82 -7.83
CA ARG A 182 7.02 -11.35 -7.06
C ARG A 182 7.39 -11.50 -5.60
N ARG A 183 6.40 -11.31 -4.71
CA ARG A 183 6.54 -11.63 -3.29
C ARG A 183 6.39 -13.14 -3.09
N GLU A 184 7.41 -13.81 -2.55
CA GLU A 184 7.34 -15.24 -2.23
C GLU A 184 6.71 -15.45 -0.85
N THR A 185 7.19 -14.67 0.13
CA THR A 185 6.67 -14.62 1.50
C THR A 185 6.78 -13.19 2.02
N PRO A 186 6.13 -12.81 3.15
CA PRO A 186 6.23 -11.46 3.68
C PRO A 186 7.69 -11.01 3.83
N GLY A 187 8.06 -9.92 3.15
CA GLY A 187 9.41 -9.36 3.17
C GLY A 187 10.45 -10.06 2.28
N ARG A 188 10.10 -11.14 1.55
CA ARG A 188 10.98 -11.87 0.61
C ARG A 188 10.47 -11.76 -0.82
N TYR A 189 11.32 -11.31 -1.72
CA TYR A 189 10.98 -10.94 -3.10
C TYR A 189 11.90 -11.61 -4.09
N ARG A 190 11.33 -12.33 -5.06
CA ARG A 190 12.08 -12.92 -6.17
C ARG A 190 11.99 -12.01 -7.38
N LEU A 191 13.13 -11.74 -8.02
CA LEU A 191 13.27 -10.99 -9.24
C LEU A 191 13.84 -11.90 -10.33
N GLU A 192 13.20 -11.90 -11.49
CA GLU A 192 13.61 -12.62 -12.69
C GLU A 192 13.80 -11.60 -13.81
N LEU A 193 15.05 -11.28 -14.09
CA LEU A 193 15.46 -10.21 -14.99
C LEU A 193 16.14 -10.81 -16.22
N ARG A 194 15.95 -10.16 -17.37
CA ARG A 194 16.50 -10.60 -18.65
C ARG A 194 17.14 -9.44 -19.40
N ARG A 195 18.21 -9.75 -20.12
CA ARG A 195 18.86 -8.88 -21.10
C ARG A 195 19.26 -9.74 -22.29
N MET A 196 18.58 -9.58 -23.42
CA MET A 196 18.75 -10.46 -24.60
C MET A 196 18.60 -11.94 -24.19
N LEU A 197 19.69 -12.73 -24.25
CA LEU A 197 19.72 -14.14 -23.85
C LEU A 197 20.15 -14.36 -22.39
N GLU A 198 20.68 -13.34 -21.72
CA GLU A 198 21.11 -13.43 -20.34
C GLU A 198 19.92 -13.38 -19.39
N ARG A 199 19.88 -14.31 -18.43
CA ARG A 199 18.92 -14.31 -17.33
C ARG A 199 19.64 -14.05 -16.03
N GLN A 200 19.00 -13.29 -15.16
CA GLN A 200 19.49 -12.97 -13.82
C GLN A 200 18.36 -13.20 -12.84
N THR A 201 18.63 -13.96 -11.79
CA THR A 201 17.67 -14.18 -10.70
C THR A 201 18.27 -13.63 -9.43
N PHE A 202 17.47 -12.83 -8.74
CA PHE A 202 17.79 -12.37 -7.39
C PHE A 202 16.64 -12.72 -6.45
N ILE A 203 16.98 -13.06 -5.22
CA ILE A 203 16.00 -13.07 -4.13
C ILE A 203 16.46 -12.04 -3.11
N PHE A 204 15.62 -11.07 -2.81
CA PHE A 204 15.89 -10.01 -1.85
C PHE A 204 15.01 -10.15 -0.61
N ARG A 205 15.54 -9.71 0.52
CA ARG A 205 14.77 -9.38 1.72
C ARG A 205 14.70 -7.86 1.88
N LEU A 206 13.51 -7.33 2.09
CA LEU A 206 13.35 -5.92 2.48
C LEU A 206 13.58 -5.77 3.99
N THR A 207 14.47 -4.86 4.38
CA THR A 207 14.75 -4.52 5.78
C THR A 207 14.79 -3.00 5.90
N GLY A 208 13.70 -2.41 6.42
CA GLY A 208 13.52 -0.95 6.39
C GLY A 208 13.52 -0.43 4.95
N ASN A 209 14.49 0.43 4.63
CA ASN A 209 14.66 1.01 3.29
C ASN A 209 15.74 0.29 2.46
N GLU A 210 16.18 -0.90 2.85
CA GLU A 210 17.22 -1.66 2.13
C GLU A 210 16.68 -2.99 1.60
N LEU A 211 17.06 -3.32 0.36
CA LEU A 211 16.99 -4.66 -0.20
C LEU A 211 18.33 -5.36 -0.01
N ILE A 212 18.32 -6.49 0.69
CA ILE A 212 19.50 -7.32 0.93
C ILE A 212 19.32 -8.62 0.16
N ALA A 213 20.23 -8.92 -0.76
CA ALA A 213 20.18 -10.15 -1.53
C ALA A 213 20.40 -11.36 -0.61
N LEU A 214 19.49 -12.33 -0.71
CA LEU A 214 19.57 -13.65 -0.09
C LEU A 214 20.16 -14.66 -1.09
N GLU A 215 19.74 -14.58 -2.35
CA GLU A 215 20.20 -15.44 -3.44
C GLU A 215 20.50 -14.58 -4.66
N TRP A 216 21.64 -14.85 -5.30
CA TRP A 216 22.09 -14.18 -6.52
C TRP A 216 23.20 -15.02 -7.18
N ASP A 217 23.54 -14.69 -8.42
CA ASP A 217 24.68 -15.28 -9.12
C ASP A 217 26.00 -14.76 -8.54
N ARG A 218 26.64 -15.57 -7.69
CA ARG A 218 27.89 -15.23 -7.00
C ARG A 218 29.11 -15.24 -7.92
N GLU A 219 29.08 -16.05 -8.97
CA GLU A 219 30.15 -16.08 -9.96
C GLU A 219 30.20 -14.75 -10.70
N ARG A 220 29.03 -14.20 -11.02
CA ARG A 220 28.91 -12.94 -11.74
C ARG A 220 29.08 -11.71 -10.85
N TRP A 221 28.46 -11.70 -9.67
CA TRP A 221 28.35 -10.49 -8.83
C TRP A 221 29.17 -10.54 -7.55
N GLY A 222 29.98 -11.58 -7.36
CA GLY A 222 30.82 -11.76 -6.20
C GLY A 222 30.12 -12.42 -5.01
N ASN A 223 30.92 -12.75 -3.99
CA ASN A 223 30.47 -13.49 -2.80
C ASN A 223 29.76 -12.63 -1.75
N ASN A 224 29.87 -11.30 -1.84
CA ASN A 224 29.21 -10.40 -0.91
C ASN A 224 27.79 -10.10 -1.40
N ALA A 225 26.81 -10.24 -0.52
CA ALA A 225 25.42 -9.98 -0.84
C ALA A 225 25.23 -8.53 -1.33
N PRO A 226 24.64 -8.32 -2.53
CA PRO A 226 24.17 -7.01 -2.94
C PRO A 226 23.25 -6.39 -1.90
N ARG A 227 23.53 -5.14 -1.54
CA ARG A 227 22.69 -4.33 -0.64
C ARG A 227 22.31 -3.05 -1.35
N LEU A 228 21.03 -2.87 -1.61
CA LEU A 228 20.50 -1.73 -2.36
C LEU A 228 19.62 -0.89 -1.43
N ARG A 229 19.93 0.39 -1.30
CA ARG A 229 19.18 1.32 -0.46
C ARG A 229 18.19 2.09 -1.32
N ARG A 230 16.97 2.29 -0.80
CA ARG A 230 15.94 3.08 -1.47
C ARG A 230 16.44 4.49 -1.71
N THR A 231 16.33 4.95 -2.96
CA THR A 231 16.56 6.34 -3.35
C THR A 231 15.25 7.12 -3.11
N LEU A 232 15.35 8.24 -2.40
CA LEU A 232 14.22 9.15 -2.17
C LEU A 232 13.83 9.88 -3.45
#